data_AF-A0A0N4VNY5-F1
#
_entry.id   AF-A0A0N4VNY5-F1
#
_cell.length_a   1.000
_cell.length_b   1.000
_cell.length_c   1.000
_cell.angle_alpha   90.00
_cell.angle_beta   90.00
_cell.angle_gamma   90.00
#
_symmetry.space_group_name_H-M   'P 1'
#
loop_
_entity.id
_entity.type
_entity.pdbx_description
1 polymer ?
#
loop_
_entity_poly.entity_id
_entity_poly.type
_entity_poly.pdbx_seq_one_letter_code
_entity_poly.pdbx_strand_id
1 'polypeptide(L)'
;MQHVQLDSNVRMHTMTLPPSLEWPINDKDNSNDKKVWTITGANGNLATVENASEKIGDKSVNVKTLSIQGMFIVQVLTACFAGFAHGANDVSNAIAPLTALLAIYRNMSVDQSEATPIYVLLFGVVSICIGLVVLGHRVIRTVGTNMSEINPASGFSIEFGAAVTALVASKVGLPISTTHSLVGSVVLVGVVKSRAGVDWKIFRNIALSWVITLPVSGLIAAGLMLLLKFAL
;
A
#
# COMPACT_ATOMS: atom_id res chain seq x y z
N MET A 1 34.80 9.67 31.78
CA MET A 1 34.24 8.31 31.62
C MET A 1 33.39 8.02 32.83
N GLN A 2 32.06 8.07 32.70
CA GLN A 2 31.16 7.53 33.72
C GLN A 2 29.80 7.21 33.08
N HIS A 3 29.32 6.03 33.45
CA HIS A 3 28.28 5.23 32.85
C HIS A 3 26.89 5.88 32.93
N VAL A 4 26.11 5.78 31.85
CA VAL A 4 24.65 5.99 31.87
C VAL A 4 23.99 4.67 32.25
N GLN A 5 23.38 4.65 33.44
CA GLN A 5 22.52 3.57 33.93
C GLN A 5 21.10 3.77 33.37
N LEU A 6 20.51 2.70 32.83
CA LEU A 6 19.11 2.64 32.41
C LEU A 6 18.26 2.31 33.64
N ASP A 7 17.36 3.21 34.04
CA ASP A 7 16.34 2.92 35.06
C ASP A 7 15.16 2.14 34.46
N SER A 8 14.61 1.24 35.28
CA SER A 8 13.82 0.06 34.98
C SER A 8 12.32 0.21 35.24
N ASN A 9 11.76 1.43 35.21
CA ASN A 9 10.39 1.69 35.64
C ASN A 9 9.54 2.54 34.67
N VAL A 10 9.36 2.09 33.43
CA VAL A 10 8.33 2.64 32.53
C VAL A 10 7.11 1.71 32.51
N ARG A 11 6.06 2.08 33.26
CA ARG A 11 4.71 1.50 33.10
C ARG A 11 3.98 2.26 31.99
N MET A 12 3.71 1.59 30.86
CA MET A 12 2.79 2.11 29.84
C MET A 12 1.35 2.05 30.37
N HIS A 13 0.76 3.18 30.69
CA HIS A 13 -0.69 3.28 30.83
C HIS A 13 -1.32 3.41 29.44
N THR A 14 -1.96 2.35 28.98
CA THR A 14 -2.84 2.33 27.80
C THR A 14 -4.06 3.20 28.05
N MET A 15 -4.26 4.24 27.24
CA MET A 15 -5.46 5.08 27.25
C MET A 15 -6.45 4.55 26.20
N THR A 16 -7.52 3.93 26.66
CA THR A 16 -8.67 3.47 25.85
C THR A 16 -9.59 4.66 25.53
N LEU A 17 -9.93 4.86 24.26
CA LEU A 17 -10.95 5.84 23.84
C LEU A 17 -12.36 5.20 23.88
N PRO A 18 -13.39 5.89 24.42
CA PRO A 18 -14.77 5.42 24.43
C PRO A 18 -15.48 5.57 23.07
N PRO A 19 -16.51 4.76 22.78
CA PRO A 19 -17.16 4.66 21.48
C PRO A 19 -18.35 5.62 21.37
N SER A 20 -18.09 6.92 21.28
CA SER A 20 -19.11 7.91 20.86
C SER A 20 -18.44 9.27 20.67
N LEU A 21 -17.92 9.53 19.47
CA LEU A 21 -17.55 10.89 19.08
C LEU A 21 -18.15 11.17 17.70
N GLU A 22 -19.38 11.65 17.73
CA GLU A 22 -19.98 12.35 16.60
C GLU A 22 -19.07 13.52 16.22
N TRP A 23 -18.82 13.70 14.92
CA TRP A 23 -18.07 14.84 14.39
C TRP A 23 -18.86 16.13 14.64
N PRO A 24 -18.43 17.06 15.52
CA PRO A 24 -19.10 18.34 15.57
C PRO A 24 -18.64 19.15 14.37
N ILE A 25 -19.43 19.12 13.28
CA ILE A 25 -19.50 20.28 12.38
C ILE A 25 -20.33 21.31 13.13
N ASN A 26 -19.66 22.05 14.02
CA ASN A 26 -20.21 23.27 14.59
C ASN A 26 -19.52 24.43 13.89
N ASP A 27 -20.18 25.01 12.88
CA ASP A 27 -19.74 26.18 12.09
C ASP A 27 -19.74 27.49 12.91
N LYS A 28 -19.39 27.41 14.20
CA LYS A 28 -19.25 28.55 15.11
C LYS A 28 -18.06 28.32 16.04
N ASP A 29 -16.86 28.26 15.48
CA ASP A 29 -15.64 28.50 16.26
C ASP A 29 -15.10 29.89 15.90
N ASN A 30 -15.06 30.72 16.93
CA ASN A 30 -14.53 32.07 16.91
C ASN A 30 -13.02 31.98 16.64
N SER A 31 -12.54 32.80 15.72
CA SER A 31 -11.20 32.83 15.11
C SER A 31 -9.98 32.93 16.07
N ASN A 32 -10.10 32.73 17.38
CA ASN A 32 -9.03 33.04 18.33
C ASN A 32 -8.63 31.95 19.35
N ASP A 33 -9.24 30.77 19.37
CA ASP A 33 -8.84 29.76 20.36
C ASP A 33 -7.84 28.74 19.78
N LYS A 34 -6.56 29.11 19.80
CA LYS A 34 -5.46 28.20 19.47
C LYS A 34 -5.39 27.13 20.58
N LYS A 35 -5.89 25.91 20.31
CA LYS A 35 -5.61 24.74 21.16
C LYS A 35 -4.11 24.43 21.15
N VAL A 36 -3.40 24.94 22.15
CA VAL A 36 -1.98 24.67 22.43
C VAL A 36 -1.90 23.41 23.29
N TRP A 37 -1.21 22.39 22.81
CA TRP A 37 -0.87 21.21 23.60
C TRP A 37 0.53 21.40 24.20
N THR A 38 0.59 21.61 25.51
CA THR A 38 1.86 21.81 26.23
C THR A 38 2.35 20.47 26.77
N ILE A 39 3.52 20.02 26.32
CA ILE A 39 4.23 18.87 26.91
C ILE A 39 5.36 19.41 27.78
N THR A 40 5.23 19.21 29.10
CA THR A 40 6.24 19.64 30.08
C THR A 40 7.44 18.69 30.02
N GLY A 41 8.62 19.21 29.66
CA GLY A 41 9.88 18.48 29.76
C GLY A 41 10.34 18.37 31.22
N ALA A 42 11.08 17.30 31.54
CA ALA A 42 11.53 16.95 32.90
C ALA A 42 12.41 18.01 33.62
N ASN A 43 12.78 19.10 32.95
CA ASN A 43 13.59 20.20 33.51
C ASN A 43 12.79 21.51 33.68
N GLY A 44 11.46 21.48 33.62
CA GLY A 44 10.61 22.66 33.87
C GLY A 44 10.62 23.73 32.77
N ASN A 45 11.36 23.53 31.67
CA ASN A 45 11.31 24.43 30.52
C ASN A 45 10.08 24.12 29.65
N LEU A 46 9.17 25.10 29.55
CA LEU A 46 8.06 25.08 28.61
C LEU A 46 8.60 25.23 27.19
N ALA A 47 8.72 24.12 26.45
CA ALA A 47 8.83 24.18 25.00
C ALA A 47 7.41 24.17 24.43
N THR A 48 6.88 25.35 24.10
CA THR A 48 5.71 25.46 23.24
C THR A 48 6.07 24.88 21.88
N VAL A 49 5.48 23.75 21.51
CA VAL A 49 5.42 23.34 20.08
C VAL A 49 4.38 24.25 19.43
N GLU A 50 4.72 25.53 19.35
CA GLU A 50 3.95 26.53 18.66
C GLU A 50 3.99 26.18 17.17
N ASN A 51 2.86 26.36 16.49
CA ASN A 51 2.81 26.26 15.03
C ASN A 51 3.93 27.12 14.46
N ALA A 52 5.00 26.50 13.98
CA ALA A 52 6.05 27.18 13.26
C ALA A 52 5.39 27.73 11.98
N SER A 53 4.96 28.99 12.04
CA SER A 53 4.54 29.75 10.88
C SER A 53 5.77 30.52 10.45
N GLU A 54 6.46 30.01 9.44
CA GLU A 54 7.56 30.73 8.83
C GLU A 54 6.97 31.87 7.99
N LYS A 55 7.25 33.11 8.39
CA LYS A 55 6.84 34.30 7.63
C LYS A 55 7.79 34.47 6.46
N ILE A 56 7.32 34.13 5.26
CA ILE A 56 7.98 34.51 4.00
C ILE A 56 7.19 35.70 3.43
N GLY A 57 7.61 36.92 3.79
CA GLY A 57 6.90 38.16 3.42
C GLY A 57 5.61 38.42 4.20
N ASP A 58 4.66 39.16 3.60
CA ASP A 58 3.36 39.57 4.20
C ASP A 58 2.31 38.44 4.29
N LYS A 59 2.65 37.22 3.85
CA LYS A 59 1.75 36.05 3.94
C LYS A 59 2.21 35.12 5.06
N SER A 60 1.34 34.92 6.06
CA SER A 60 1.50 33.85 7.06
C SER A 60 1.20 32.49 6.42
N VAL A 61 2.25 31.79 6.00
CA VAL A 61 2.13 30.43 5.48
C VAL A 61 2.28 29.43 6.64
N ASN A 62 1.28 28.56 6.80
CA ASN A 62 1.34 27.50 7.79
C ASN A 62 2.26 26.37 7.29
N VAL A 63 3.43 26.21 7.92
CA VAL A 63 4.47 25.24 7.50
C VAL A 63 3.97 23.79 7.58
N LYS A 64 3.06 23.47 8.52
CA LYS A 64 2.41 22.14 8.56
C LYS A 64 1.59 21.91 7.30
N THR A 65 0.80 22.87 6.87
CA THR A 65 -0.01 22.77 5.64
C THR A 65 0.88 22.65 4.41
N LEU A 66 1.99 23.40 4.34
CA LEU A 66 2.95 23.31 3.24
C LEU A 66 3.63 21.93 3.17
N SER A 67 4.04 21.38 4.33
CA SER A 67 4.67 20.05 4.43
C SER A 67 3.71 18.91 4.02
N ILE A 68 2.43 19.02 4.40
CA ILE A 68 1.39 18.04 4.05
C ILE A 68 1.14 18.06 2.54
N GLN A 69 1.03 19.24 1.92
CA GLN A 69 0.87 19.41 0.47
C GLN A 69 2.06 18.81 -0.31
N GLY A 70 3.30 19.03 0.18
CA GLY A 70 4.49 18.41 -0.38
C GLY A 70 4.44 16.87 -0.33
N MET A 71 4.03 16.29 0.80
CA MET A 71 3.90 14.83 0.93
C MET A 71 2.78 14.25 0.06
N PHE A 72 1.70 14.97 -0.18
CA PHE A 72 0.65 14.54 -1.12
C PHE A 72 1.18 14.39 -2.55
N ILE A 73 1.96 15.36 -3.03
CA ILE A 73 2.53 15.29 -4.39
C ILE A 73 3.47 14.10 -4.51
N VAL A 74 4.37 13.91 -3.53
CA VAL A 74 5.29 12.77 -3.51
C VAL A 74 4.53 11.45 -3.46
N GLN A 75 3.43 11.38 -2.69
CA GLN A 75 2.60 10.19 -2.61
C GLN A 75 1.91 9.87 -3.93
N VAL A 76 1.35 10.87 -4.62
CA VAL A 76 0.71 10.64 -5.93
C VAL A 76 1.73 10.16 -6.96
N LEU A 77 2.93 10.76 -6.98
CA LEU A 77 4.00 10.33 -7.88
C LEU A 77 4.46 8.89 -7.58
N THR A 78 4.58 8.54 -6.30
CA THR A 78 4.96 7.19 -5.88
C THR A 78 3.87 6.18 -6.23
N ALA A 79 2.59 6.54 -6.07
CA ALA A 79 1.46 5.68 -6.41
C ALA A 79 1.38 5.44 -7.92
N CYS A 80 1.64 6.45 -8.73
CA CYS A 80 1.73 6.31 -10.19
C CYS A 80 2.89 5.38 -10.59
N PHE A 81 4.06 5.54 -9.97
CA PHE A 81 5.22 4.68 -10.24
C PHE A 81 4.98 3.23 -9.81
N ALA A 82 4.43 3.02 -8.60
CA ALA A 82 4.05 1.70 -8.11
C ALA A 82 2.98 1.06 -8.99
N GLY A 83 1.97 1.82 -9.42
CA GLY A 83 0.94 1.38 -10.35
C GLY A 83 1.50 0.95 -11.71
N PHE A 84 2.48 1.68 -12.23
CA PHE A 84 3.18 1.31 -13.47
C PHE A 84 3.98 0.00 -13.29
N ALA A 85 4.77 -0.11 -12.23
CA ALA A 85 5.59 -1.30 -11.95
C ALA A 85 4.72 -2.55 -11.69
N HIS A 86 3.63 -2.41 -10.93
CA HIS A 86 2.67 -3.49 -10.72
C HIS A 86 1.93 -3.86 -12.00
N GLY A 87 1.48 -2.86 -12.76
CA GLY A 87 0.80 -3.09 -14.03
C GLY A 87 1.66 -3.88 -15.02
N ALA A 88 2.96 -3.58 -15.13
CA ALA A 88 3.88 -4.33 -15.99
C ALA A 88 3.99 -5.81 -15.61
N ASN A 89 4.02 -6.11 -14.31
CA ASN A 89 4.06 -7.49 -13.80
C ASN A 89 2.73 -8.22 -14.04
N ASP A 90 1.61 -7.55 -13.82
CA ASP A 90 0.28 -8.15 -13.99
C ASP A 90 -0.06 -8.41 -15.47
N VAL A 91 0.37 -7.51 -16.36
CA VAL A 91 0.31 -7.71 -17.82
C VAL A 91 1.07 -8.97 -18.22
N SER A 92 2.27 -9.18 -17.67
CA SER A 92 3.08 -10.37 -17.97
C SER A 92 2.37 -11.66 -17.54
N ASN A 93 1.76 -11.67 -16.36
CA ASN A 93 1.01 -12.82 -15.85
C ASN A 93 -0.24 -13.13 -16.68
N ALA A 94 -0.96 -12.11 -17.15
CA ALA A 94 -2.18 -12.28 -17.94
C ALA A 94 -1.91 -12.73 -19.38
N ILE A 95 -0.83 -12.23 -19.99
CA ILE A 95 -0.54 -12.47 -21.41
C ILE A 95 0.35 -13.71 -21.60
N ALA A 96 1.13 -14.15 -20.61
CA ALA A 96 2.03 -15.31 -20.75
C ALA A 96 1.38 -16.58 -21.36
N PRO A 97 0.15 -16.98 -21.01
CA PRO A 97 -0.51 -18.11 -21.68
C PRO A 97 -0.83 -17.85 -23.16
N LEU A 98 -1.23 -16.61 -23.48
CA LEU A 98 -1.56 -16.19 -24.84
C LEU A 98 -0.31 -16.11 -25.73
N THR A 99 0.82 -15.63 -25.19
CA THR A 99 2.10 -15.62 -25.92
C THR A 99 2.59 -17.04 -26.18
N ALA A 100 2.48 -17.93 -25.19
CA ALA A 100 2.83 -19.34 -25.34
C ALA A 100 2.00 -20.02 -26.44
N LEU A 101 0.68 -19.79 -26.46
CA LEU A 101 -0.20 -20.30 -27.51
C LEU A 101 0.20 -19.79 -28.90
N LEU A 102 0.51 -18.49 -29.02
CA LEU A 102 0.92 -17.88 -30.29
C LEU A 102 2.27 -18.42 -30.77
N ALA A 103 3.23 -18.64 -29.87
CA ALA A 103 4.53 -19.23 -30.18
C ALA A 103 4.37 -20.65 -30.73
N ILE A 104 3.55 -21.48 -30.09
CA ILE A 104 3.23 -22.83 -30.57
C ILE A 104 2.56 -22.77 -31.95
N TYR A 105 1.59 -21.86 -32.14
CA TYR A 105 0.86 -21.74 -33.41
C TYR A 105 1.77 -21.32 -34.59
N ARG A 106 2.73 -20.42 -34.36
CA ARG A 106 3.60 -19.87 -35.42
C ARG A 106 4.84 -20.73 -35.69
N ASN A 107 5.48 -21.20 -34.62
CA ASN A 107 6.82 -21.78 -34.70
C ASN A 107 6.81 -23.30 -34.44
N MET A 108 5.66 -23.89 -34.08
CA MET A 108 5.55 -25.30 -33.67
C MET A 108 6.55 -25.69 -32.57
N SER A 109 7.01 -24.69 -31.81
CA SER A 109 8.04 -24.81 -30.79
C SER A 109 7.55 -24.17 -29.50
N VAL A 110 7.93 -24.77 -28.38
CA VAL A 110 7.62 -24.29 -27.02
C VAL A 110 8.71 -23.34 -26.52
N ASP A 111 9.71 -23.05 -27.35
CA ASP A 111 10.86 -22.26 -26.94
C ASP A 111 10.45 -20.80 -26.71
N GLN A 112 10.57 -20.34 -25.46
CA GLN A 112 10.16 -18.99 -25.04
C GLN A 112 11.22 -17.92 -25.35
N SER A 113 12.15 -18.22 -26.24
CA SER A 113 13.28 -17.34 -26.55
C SER A 113 12.91 -16.18 -27.48
N GLU A 114 11.73 -16.20 -28.10
CA GLU A 114 11.25 -15.09 -28.93
C GLU A 114 10.63 -13.97 -28.10
N ALA A 115 10.95 -12.74 -28.48
CA ALA A 115 10.36 -11.55 -27.89
C ALA A 115 8.83 -11.54 -28.11
N THR A 116 8.08 -11.25 -27.05
CA THR A 116 6.62 -11.15 -27.13
C THR A 116 6.21 -9.99 -28.06
N PRO A 117 5.30 -10.22 -29.03
CA PRO A 117 4.89 -9.16 -29.94
C PRO A 117 4.16 -8.02 -29.23
N ILE A 118 4.47 -6.78 -29.61
CA ILE A 118 3.95 -5.57 -28.96
C ILE A 118 2.42 -5.47 -28.99
N TYR A 119 1.77 -5.96 -30.05
CA TYR A 119 0.30 -5.90 -30.17
C TYR A 119 -0.40 -6.78 -29.14
N VAL A 120 0.21 -7.92 -28.77
CA VAL A 120 -0.33 -8.80 -27.73
C VAL A 120 -0.21 -8.11 -26.37
N LEU A 121 0.95 -7.49 -26.10
CA LEU A 121 1.18 -6.65 -24.91
C LEU A 121 0.15 -5.53 -24.79
N LEU A 122 -0.09 -4.78 -25.86
CA LEU A 122 -1.10 -3.71 -25.89
C LEU A 122 -2.50 -4.24 -25.59
N PHE A 123 -2.87 -5.41 -26.13
CA PHE A 123 -4.17 -6.03 -25.86
C PHE A 123 -4.37 -6.32 -24.36
N GLY A 124 -3.36 -6.88 -23.67
CA GLY A 124 -3.49 -7.12 -22.22
C GLY A 124 -3.49 -5.83 -21.39
N VAL A 125 -2.73 -4.79 -21.78
CA VAL A 125 -2.80 -3.48 -21.11
C VAL A 125 -4.21 -2.90 -21.20
N VAL A 126 -4.82 -2.88 -22.39
CA VAL A 126 -6.19 -2.38 -22.58
C VAL A 126 -7.19 -3.20 -21.75
N SER A 127 -7.03 -4.52 -21.73
CA SER A 127 -7.92 -5.43 -20.98
C SER A 127 -7.87 -5.17 -19.47
N ILE A 128 -6.67 -4.98 -18.90
CA ILE A 128 -6.50 -4.66 -17.48
C ILE A 128 -7.08 -3.29 -17.15
N CYS A 129 -6.84 -2.27 -17.99
CA CYS A 129 -7.41 -0.94 -17.80
C CYS A 129 -8.95 -0.98 -17.76
N ILE A 130 -9.58 -1.74 -18.64
CA ILE A 130 -11.04 -1.93 -18.66
C ILE A 130 -11.49 -2.62 -17.35
N GLY A 131 -10.82 -3.69 -16.93
CA GLY A 131 -11.13 -4.39 -15.68
C GLY A 131 -11.05 -3.49 -14.44
N LEU A 132 -10.02 -2.64 -14.38
CA LEU A 132 -9.84 -1.67 -13.28
C LEU A 132 -10.95 -0.63 -13.25
N VAL A 133 -11.39 -0.11 -14.40
CA VAL A 133 -12.49 0.87 -14.48
C VAL A 133 -13.81 0.25 -14.03
N VAL A 134 -14.10 -1.00 -14.43
CA VAL A 134 -15.40 -1.65 -14.15
C VAL A 134 -15.49 -2.20 -12.73
N LEU A 135 -14.42 -2.84 -12.22
CA LEU A 135 -14.46 -3.60 -10.95
C LEU A 135 -13.48 -3.07 -9.89
N GLY A 136 -12.46 -2.30 -10.28
CA GLY A 136 -11.38 -1.88 -9.38
C GLY A 136 -11.86 -1.03 -8.20
N HIS A 137 -12.92 -0.24 -8.37
CA HIS A 137 -13.48 0.62 -7.33
C HIS A 137 -13.87 -0.12 -6.04
N ARG A 138 -14.29 -1.39 -6.13
CA ARG A 138 -14.65 -2.21 -4.95
C ARG A 138 -13.44 -2.62 -4.13
N VAL A 139 -12.35 -2.99 -4.81
CA VAL A 139 -11.10 -3.42 -4.17
C VAL A 139 -10.39 -2.23 -3.55
N ILE A 140 -10.29 -1.11 -4.28
CA ILE A 140 -9.67 0.13 -3.79
C ILE A 140 -10.36 0.61 -2.51
N ARG A 141 -11.70 0.58 -2.47
CA ARG A 141 -12.45 0.95 -1.27
C ARG A 141 -12.14 0.01 -0.10
N THR A 142 -12.11 -1.30 -0.35
CA THR A 142 -11.86 -2.29 0.71
C THR A 142 -10.48 -2.15 1.34
N VAL A 143 -9.45 -1.95 0.52
CA VAL A 143 -8.07 -1.76 1.01
C VAL A 143 -7.89 -0.38 1.66
N GLY A 144 -8.46 0.66 1.05
CA GLY A 144 -8.28 2.05 1.49
C GLY A 144 -9.03 2.42 2.77
N THR A 145 -10.17 1.80 3.06
CA THR A 145 -10.97 2.16 4.26
C THR A 145 -10.95 1.10 5.36
N ASN A 146 -10.75 -0.18 5.03
CA ASN A 146 -10.98 -1.26 5.99
C ASN A 146 -9.69 -1.92 6.51
N MET A 147 -8.51 -1.58 5.99
CA MET A 147 -7.26 -2.27 6.38
C MET A 147 -6.39 -1.48 7.38
N SER A 148 -6.30 -0.16 7.23
CA SER A 148 -5.60 0.77 8.14
C SER A 148 -5.94 2.21 7.76
N GLU A 149 -5.92 3.16 8.70
CA GLU A 149 -6.03 4.59 8.38
C GLU A 149 -4.73 5.11 7.71
N ILE A 150 -4.82 5.44 6.42
CA ILE A 150 -3.67 5.88 5.60
C ILE A 150 -3.63 7.40 5.49
N ASN A 151 -2.56 8.02 6.00
CA ASN A 151 -2.14 9.40 5.72
C ASN A 151 -1.11 9.40 4.56
N PRO A 152 -0.87 10.49 3.80
CA PRO A 152 0.07 10.50 2.67
C PRO A 152 1.49 10.06 3.03
N ALA A 153 1.97 10.45 4.22
CA ALA A 153 3.27 10.02 4.74
C ALA A 153 3.36 8.49 4.93
N SER A 154 2.31 7.88 5.47
CA SER A 154 2.24 6.43 5.62
C SER A 154 2.05 5.72 4.29
N GLY A 155 1.27 6.29 3.37
CA GLY A 155 1.12 5.78 2.00
C GLY A 155 2.47 5.70 1.29
N PHE A 156 3.28 6.74 1.42
CA PHE A 156 4.60 6.80 0.78
C PHE A 156 5.52 5.73 1.36
N SER A 157 5.50 5.60 2.69
CA SER A 157 6.30 4.58 3.39
C SER A 157 5.89 3.15 3.01
N ILE A 158 4.60 2.91 2.82
CA ILE A 158 4.05 1.60 2.40
C ILE A 158 4.53 1.26 0.99
N GLU A 159 4.34 2.18 0.03
CA GLU A 159 4.71 1.95 -1.36
C GLU A 159 6.22 1.86 -1.53
N PHE A 160 6.98 2.71 -0.85
CA PHE A 160 8.44 2.66 -0.85
C PHE A 160 8.95 1.34 -0.26
N GLY A 161 8.42 0.90 0.89
CA GLY A 161 8.78 -0.38 1.49
C GLY A 161 8.49 -1.58 0.58
N ALA A 162 7.33 -1.57 -0.08
CA ALA A 162 6.94 -2.60 -1.02
C ALA A 162 7.84 -2.61 -2.27
N ALA A 163 8.16 -1.43 -2.80
CA ALA A 163 9.03 -1.25 -3.96
C ALA A 163 10.48 -1.66 -3.67
N VAL A 164 11.04 -1.28 -2.52
CA VAL A 164 12.38 -1.69 -2.11
C VAL A 164 12.48 -3.20 -1.99
N THR A 165 11.50 -3.83 -1.33
CA THR A 165 11.43 -5.29 -1.20
C THR A 165 11.38 -5.97 -2.57
N ALA A 166 10.54 -5.46 -3.48
CA ALA A 166 10.44 -5.98 -4.83
C ALA A 166 11.72 -5.79 -5.64
N LEU A 167 12.37 -4.63 -5.54
CA LEU A 167 13.61 -4.34 -6.23
C LEU A 167 14.75 -5.26 -5.76
N VAL A 168 14.87 -5.47 -4.45
CA VAL A 168 15.87 -6.37 -3.87
C VAL A 168 15.63 -7.80 -4.34
N ALA A 169 14.39 -8.28 -4.32
CA ALA A 169 14.05 -9.61 -4.81
C ALA A 169 14.34 -9.78 -6.31
N SER A 170 13.98 -8.78 -7.13
CA SER A 170 14.28 -8.76 -8.56
C SER A 170 15.79 -8.77 -8.84
N LYS A 171 16.60 -8.06 -8.03
CA LYS A 171 18.07 -8.07 -8.14
C LYS A 171 18.67 -9.44 -7.81
N VAL A 172 18.03 -10.21 -6.94
CA VAL A 172 18.42 -11.59 -6.58
C VAL A 172 17.83 -12.61 -7.56
N GLY A 173 16.97 -12.19 -8.49
CA GLY A 173 16.34 -13.06 -9.49
C GLY A 173 15.20 -13.91 -8.92
N LEU A 174 14.66 -13.56 -7.76
CA LEU A 174 13.55 -14.29 -7.14
C LEU A 174 12.20 -13.73 -7.61
N PRO A 175 11.31 -14.56 -8.19
CA PRO A 175 9.96 -14.14 -8.50
C PRO A 175 9.17 -13.99 -7.21
N ILE A 176 8.92 -12.74 -6.80
CA ILE A 176 8.10 -12.45 -5.62
C ILE A 176 6.72 -11.92 -6.01
N SER A 177 5.77 -12.16 -5.12
CA SER A 177 4.42 -11.61 -5.23
C SER A 177 4.39 -10.18 -4.71
N THR A 178 4.06 -9.26 -5.61
CA THR A 178 3.88 -7.83 -5.32
C THR A 178 2.77 -7.56 -4.30
N THR A 179 1.70 -8.35 -4.30
CA THR A 179 0.58 -8.22 -3.35
C THR A 179 1.01 -8.53 -1.92
N HIS A 180 1.83 -9.58 -1.73
CA HIS A 180 2.39 -9.91 -0.41
C HIS A 180 3.33 -8.81 0.10
N SER A 181 4.17 -8.26 -0.79
CA SER A 181 5.07 -7.14 -0.47
C SER A 181 4.31 -5.90 -0.01
N LEU A 182 3.21 -5.57 -0.72
CA LEU A 182 2.38 -4.41 -0.40
C LEU A 182 1.59 -4.62 0.90
N VAL A 183 0.89 -5.74 1.06
CA VAL A 183 0.12 -6.04 2.28
C VAL A 183 1.04 -6.12 3.50
N GLY A 184 2.23 -6.73 3.36
CA GLY A 184 3.24 -6.77 4.42
C GLY A 184 3.70 -5.37 4.85
N SER A 185 3.93 -4.48 3.88
CA SER A 185 4.28 -3.08 4.15
C SER A 185 3.15 -2.32 4.87
N VAL A 186 1.89 -2.52 4.47
CA VAL A 186 0.72 -1.92 5.17
C VAL A 186 0.63 -2.40 6.61
N VAL A 187 0.77 -3.71 6.84
CA VAL A 187 0.70 -4.28 8.19
C VAL A 187 1.84 -3.76 9.06
N LEU A 188 3.07 -3.72 8.53
CA LEU A 188 4.23 -3.21 9.27
C LEU A 188 4.02 -1.74 9.68
N VAL A 189 3.62 -0.87 8.74
CA VAL A 189 3.37 0.54 9.02
C VAL A 189 2.20 0.72 10.00
N GLY A 190 1.15 -0.08 9.86
CA GLY A 190 0.03 -0.11 10.80
C GLY A 190 0.46 -0.49 12.21
N VAL A 191 1.24 -1.55 12.39
CA VAL A 191 1.77 -1.99 13.70
C VAL A 191 2.68 -0.94 14.32
N VAL A 192 3.54 -0.29 13.53
CA VAL A 192 4.45 0.77 14.01
C VAL A 192 3.67 2.01 14.47
N LYS A 193 2.58 2.36 13.77
CA LYS A 193 1.73 3.50 14.14
C LYS A 193 0.90 3.22 15.39
N SER A 194 0.27 2.04 15.49
CA SER A 194 -0.42 1.56 16.68
C SER A 194 -0.84 0.10 16.49
N ARG A 195 -0.62 -0.76 17.50
CA ARG A 195 -1.00 -2.18 17.46
C ARG A 195 -2.51 -2.42 17.29
N ALA A 196 -3.33 -1.40 17.60
CA ALA A 196 -4.77 -1.37 17.38
C ALA A 196 -5.18 -0.80 16.00
N GLY A 197 -4.23 -0.29 15.21
CA GLY A 197 -4.48 0.29 13.88
C GLY A 197 -4.57 -0.74 12.75
N VAL A 198 -4.46 -2.03 13.05
CA VAL A 198 -4.53 -3.12 12.06
C VAL A 198 -5.67 -4.08 12.40
N ASP A 199 -6.59 -4.26 11.46
CA ASP A 199 -7.66 -5.24 11.57
C ASP A 199 -7.16 -6.66 11.27
N TRP A 200 -6.71 -7.36 12.30
CA TRP A 200 -6.17 -8.73 12.21
C TRP A 200 -7.16 -9.75 11.63
N LYS A 201 -8.47 -9.51 11.77
CA LYS A 201 -9.50 -10.37 11.18
C LYS A 201 -9.51 -10.27 9.65
N ILE A 202 -9.36 -9.05 9.11
CA ILE A 202 -9.32 -8.80 7.67
C ILE A 202 -8.02 -9.37 7.09
N PHE A 203 -6.88 -9.10 7.74
CA PHE A 203 -5.60 -9.67 7.33
C PHE A 203 -5.64 -11.20 7.26
N ARG A 204 -6.18 -11.87 8.30
CA ARG A 204 -6.32 -13.33 8.30
C ARG A 204 -7.22 -13.83 7.17
N ASN A 205 -8.32 -13.15 6.88
CA ASN A 205 -9.21 -13.52 5.77
C ASN A 205 -8.52 -13.38 4.41
N ILE A 206 -7.68 -12.35 4.24
CA ILE A 206 -6.86 -12.17 3.03
C ILE A 206 -5.80 -13.28 2.93
N ALA A 207 -5.09 -13.60 4.01
CA ALA A 207 -4.11 -14.67 4.01
C ALA A 207 -4.73 -16.04 3.70
N LEU A 208 -5.92 -16.32 4.27
CA LEU A 208 -6.68 -17.53 3.97
C LEU A 208 -7.11 -17.58 2.51
N SER A 209 -7.51 -16.45 1.92
CA SER A 209 -7.89 -16.41 0.51
C SER A 209 -6.71 -16.79 -0.39
N TRP A 210 -5.48 -16.33 -0.09
CA TRP A 210 -4.28 -16.72 -0.86
C TRP A 210 -3.98 -18.21 -0.80
N VAL A 211 -4.14 -18.84 0.37
CA VAL A 211 -3.92 -20.28 0.52
C VAL A 211 -4.99 -21.08 -0.23
N ILE A 212 -6.24 -20.60 -0.25
CA ILE A 212 -7.37 -21.28 -0.90
C ILE A 212 -7.36 -21.06 -2.42
N THR A 213 -6.92 -19.89 -2.90
CA THR A 213 -6.93 -19.58 -4.34
C THR A 213 -5.97 -20.48 -5.13
N LEU A 214 -4.83 -20.87 -4.56
CA LEU A 214 -3.84 -21.76 -5.20
C LEU A 214 -4.42 -23.14 -5.57
N PRO A 215 -4.95 -23.95 -4.63
CA PRO A 215 -5.50 -25.26 -4.94
C PRO A 215 -6.75 -25.15 -5.79
N VAL A 216 -7.63 -24.17 -5.54
CA VAL A 216 -8.85 -23.99 -6.33
C VAL A 216 -8.52 -23.64 -7.79
N SER A 217 -7.59 -22.71 -8.02
CA SER A 217 -7.13 -22.38 -9.37
C SER A 217 -6.48 -23.58 -10.07
N GLY A 218 -5.63 -24.32 -9.38
CA GLY A 218 -4.99 -25.53 -9.92
C GLY A 218 -5.99 -26.63 -10.28
N LEU A 219 -6.98 -26.88 -9.43
CA LEU A 219 -8.02 -27.88 -9.67
C LEU A 219 -8.92 -27.48 -10.85
N ILE A 220 -9.31 -26.22 -10.95
CA ILE A 220 -10.09 -25.71 -12.08
C ILE A 220 -9.30 -25.85 -13.38
N ALA A 221 -8.03 -25.45 -13.39
CA ALA A 221 -7.16 -25.58 -14.56
C ALA A 221 -6.96 -27.04 -14.97
N ALA A 222 -6.72 -27.94 -14.02
CA ALA A 222 -6.61 -29.38 -14.27
C ALA A 222 -7.92 -29.97 -14.83
N GLY A 223 -9.07 -29.59 -14.26
CA GLY A 223 -10.39 -30.03 -14.73
C GLY A 223 -10.68 -29.57 -16.16
N LEU A 224 -10.39 -28.31 -16.48
CA LEU A 224 -10.52 -27.77 -17.85
C LEU A 224 -9.58 -28.47 -18.82
N MET A 225 -8.32 -28.73 -18.44
CA MET A 225 -7.38 -29.47 -19.29
C MET A 225 -7.87 -30.90 -19.55
N LEU A 226 -8.39 -31.60 -18.53
CA LEU A 226 -8.94 -32.94 -18.68
C LEU A 226 -10.16 -32.97 -19.61
N LEU A 227 -11.05 -31.99 -19.48
CA LEU A 227 -12.20 -31.83 -20.38
C LEU A 227 -11.76 -31.60 -21.82
N LEU A 228 -10.80 -30.70 -22.04
CA LEU A 228 -10.24 -30.44 -23.37
C LEU A 228 -9.58 -31.69 -23.95
N LYS A 229 -8.82 -32.44 -23.16
CA LYS A 229 -8.19 -33.70 -23.58
C LYS A 229 -9.19 -34.79 -23.93
N PHE A 230 -10.36 -34.81 -23.29
CA PHE A 230 -11.41 -35.79 -23.60
C PHE A 230 -12.24 -35.39 -24.83
N ALA A 231 -12.36 -34.09 -25.10
CA ALA A 231 -13.15 -33.55 -26.21
C ALA A 231 -12.40 -33.51 -27.56
N LEU A 232 -11.06 -33.56 -27.54
CA LEU A 232 -10.16 -33.42 -28.70
C LEU A 232 -9.45 -34.75 -28.97
#